data_AF-A0A1G8CG34-F1
#
_entry.id   AF-A0A1G8CG34-F1
#
_cell.length_a   1.000
_cell.length_b   1.000
_cell.length_c   1.000
_cell.angle_alpha   90.00
_cell.angle_beta   90.00
_cell.angle_gamma   90.00
#
_symmetry.space_group_name_H-M   'P 1'
#
loop_
_entity.id
_entity.type
_entity.pdbx_description
1 polymer ?
#
loop_
_entity_poly.entity_id
_entity_poly.type
_entity_poly.pdbx_seq_one_letter_code
_entity_poly.pdbx_strand_id
1 'polypeptide(L)'
;MREFDSQVMYTAGDVALLINRSRQTILAWDALSDFWEQEHGVRFTPKPVRDNGQRLYSKTQVREIKKFVDSKKSGIMAKAKREMEEKKKGKMSKENKQNWALDRK
;
A
#
# COMPACT_ATOMS: atom_id res chain seq x y z
N MET A 1 -6.22 -17.69 -6.04
CA MET A 1 -7.50 -17.59 -5.29
C MET A 1 -7.42 -18.54 -4.10
N ARG A 2 -7.99 -18.21 -2.96
CA ARG A 2 -8.03 -19.06 -1.75
C ARG A 2 -9.41 -19.00 -1.10
N GLU A 3 -9.86 -20.11 -0.55
CA GLU A 3 -10.97 -20.10 0.40
C GLU A 3 -10.44 -19.68 1.77
N PHE A 4 -11.05 -18.65 2.34
CA PHE A 4 -10.74 -18.14 3.67
C PHE A 4 -12.07 -17.78 4.33
N ASP A 5 -12.32 -18.35 5.50
CA ASP A 5 -13.57 -18.16 6.25
C ASP A 5 -14.84 -18.43 5.41
N SER A 6 -14.84 -19.55 4.68
CA SER A 6 -15.92 -19.96 3.75
C SER A 6 -16.21 -18.95 2.62
N GLN A 7 -15.31 -17.99 2.38
CA GLN A 7 -15.41 -17.03 1.29
C GLN A 7 -14.23 -17.16 0.33
N VAL A 8 -14.53 -16.94 -0.95
CA VAL A 8 -13.52 -16.88 -2.00
C VAL A 8 -12.78 -15.55 -1.93
N MET A 9 -11.51 -15.63 -1.54
CA MET A 9 -10.60 -14.50 -1.44
C MET A 9 -9.54 -14.54 -2.55
N TYR A 10 -9.11 -13.35 -2.94
CA TYR A 10 -8.15 -13.12 -4.01
C TYR A 10 -6.83 -12.65 -3.41
N THR A 11 -5.74 -13.31 -3.79
CA THR A 11 -4.40 -12.85 -3.42
C THR A 11 -4.03 -11.61 -4.21
N ALA A 12 -3.01 -10.86 -3.77
CA ALA A 12 -2.48 -9.74 -4.56
C ALA A 12 -2.09 -10.14 -6.01
N GLY A 13 -1.68 -11.39 -6.24
CA GLY A 13 -1.39 -11.92 -7.58
C GLY A 13 -2.66 -12.11 -8.42
N ASP A 14 -3.73 -12.67 -7.83
CA ASP A 14 -5.02 -12.81 -8.51
C ASP A 14 -5.62 -11.44 -8.87
N VAL A 15 -5.56 -10.49 -7.92
CA VAL A 15 -6.04 -9.13 -8.14
C VAL A 15 -5.29 -8.46 -9.29
N ALA A 16 -3.96 -8.61 -9.31
CA ALA A 16 -3.10 -8.07 -10.37
C ALA A 16 -3.52 -8.56 -11.76
N LEU A 17 -3.81 -9.86 -11.91
CA LEU A 17 -4.31 -10.43 -13.17
C LEU A 17 -5.68 -9.85 -13.55
N LEU A 18 -6.61 -9.74 -12.60
CA LEU A 18 -7.98 -9.26 -12.84
C LEU A 18 -8.06 -7.79 -13.26
N ILE A 19 -7.08 -6.96 -12.87
CA ILE A 19 -7.05 -5.53 -13.18
C ILE A 19 -5.93 -5.14 -14.16
N ASN A 20 -5.25 -6.14 -14.74
CA ASN A 20 -4.14 -5.96 -15.67
C ASN A 20 -3.03 -5.03 -15.12
N ARG A 21 -2.53 -5.35 -13.93
CA ARG A 21 -1.40 -4.66 -13.27
C ARG A 21 -0.40 -5.68 -12.74
N SER A 22 0.77 -5.22 -12.32
CA SER A 22 1.73 -6.09 -11.63
C SER A 22 1.34 -6.28 -10.16
N ARG A 23 1.72 -7.43 -9.59
CA ARG A 23 1.56 -7.70 -8.16
C ARG A 23 2.23 -6.63 -7.30
N GLN A 24 3.42 -6.17 -7.71
CA GLN A 24 4.17 -5.12 -7.01
C GLN A 24 3.38 -3.81 -6.96
N THR A 25 2.66 -3.47 -8.01
CA THR A 25 1.79 -2.28 -8.03
C THR A 25 0.67 -2.37 -6.98
N ILE A 26 0.02 -3.53 -6.85
CA ILE A 26 -1.02 -3.74 -5.82
C ILE A 26 -0.43 -3.55 -4.42
N LEU A 27 0.75 -4.14 -4.17
CA LEU A 27 1.44 -4.02 -2.89
C LEU A 27 1.88 -2.57 -2.60
N ALA A 28 2.35 -1.85 -3.62
CA ALA A 28 2.74 -0.46 -3.49
C ALA A 28 1.54 0.45 -3.17
N TRP A 29 0.38 0.21 -3.80
CA TRP A 29 -0.84 0.95 -3.50
C TRP A 29 -1.37 0.68 -2.10
N ASP A 30 -1.31 -0.56 -1.62
CA ASP A 30 -1.67 -0.89 -0.24
C ASP A 30 -0.75 -0.15 0.76
N ALA A 31 0.57 -0.21 0.53
CA ALA A 31 1.54 0.48 1.39
C ALA A 31 1.39 2.01 1.36
N LEU A 32 1.08 2.58 0.20
CA LEU A 32 0.80 4.01 0.07
C LEU A 32 -0.52 4.38 0.75
N SER A 33 -1.53 3.51 0.66
CA SER A 33 -2.82 3.70 1.35
C SER A 33 -2.66 3.62 2.86
N ASP A 34 -1.84 2.70 3.38
CA ASP A 34 -1.50 2.62 4.82
C ASP A 34 -0.89 3.93 5.31
N PHE A 35 0.09 4.48 4.57
CA PHE A 35 0.71 5.76 4.91
C PHE A 35 -0.29 6.93 4.86
N TRP A 36 -1.09 7.00 3.80
CA TRP A 36 -2.05 8.10 3.64
C TRP A 36 -3.17 8.04 4.69
N GLU A 37 -3.60 6.85 5.08
CA GLU A 37 -4.55 6.66 6.18
C GLU A 37 -3.97 7.14 7.51
N GLN A 38 -2.70 6.81 7.78
CA GLN A 38 -2.05 7.21 9.02
C GLN A 38 -1.92 8.74 9.14
N GLU A 39 -1.67 9.43 8.04
CA GLU A 39 -1.40 10.88 8.03
C GLU A 39 -2.67 11.72 7.84
N HIS A 40 -3.63 11.23 7.04
CA HIS A 40 -4.79 12.00 6.59
C HIS A 40 -6.13 11.31 6.88
N GLY A 41 -6.14 10.11 7.47
CA GLY A 41 -7.36 9.37 7.83
C GLY A 41 -8.13 8.78 6.63
N VAL A 42 -7.54 8.77 5.43
CA VAL A 42 -8.20 8.31 4.19
C VAL A 42 -7.35 7.26 3.47
N ARG A 43 -7.99 6.23 2.89
CA ARG A 43 -7.32 5.20 2.05
C ARG A 43 -7.66 5.36 0.58
N PHE A 44 -6.72 4.97 -0.29
CA PHE A 44 -6.95 4.91 -1.74
C PHE A 44 -7.54 3.57 -2.17
N THR A 45 -7.09 2.50 -1.55
CA THR A 45 -7.52 1.13 -1.81
C THR A 45 -8.06 0.49 -0.54
N PRO A 46 -9.04 -0.43 -0.66
CA PRO A 46 -9.59 -1.14 0.48
C PRO A 46 -8.51 -1.92 1.23
N LYS A 47 -8.65 -1.98 2.56
CA LYS A 47 -7.71 -2.66 3.44
C LYS A 47 -7.82 -4.18 3.26
N PRO A 48 -6.73 -4.88 2.90
CA PRO A 48 -6.77 -6.33 2.75
C PRO A 48 -6.89 -7.02 4.11
N VAL A 49 -7.48 -8.21 4.09
CA VAL A 49 -7.31 -9.16 5.18
C VAL A 49 -5.90 -9.74 5.10
N ARG A 50 -5.23 -9.86 6.26
CA ARG A 50 -3.92 -10.48 6.33
C ARG A 50 -4.03 -11.86 6.97
N ASP A 51 -3.62 -12.88 6.23
CA ASP A 51 -3.52 -14.25 6.71
C ASP A 51 -2.11 -14.77 6.44
N ASN A 52 -1.38 -15.19 7.47
CA ASN A 52 0.01 -15.67 7.37
C ASN A 52 0.94 -14.78 6.52
N GLY A 53 0.80 -13.45 6.67
CA GLY A 53 1.58 -12.46 5.91
C GLY A 53 1.12 -12.27 4.45
N GLN A 54 0.17 -13.06 3.97
CA GLN A 54 -0.45 -12.90 2.67
C GLN A 54 -1.60 -11.89 2.74
N ARG A 55 -1.70 -11.04 1.71
CA ARG A 55 -2.82 -10.11 1.53
C ARG A 55 -3.92 -10.78 0.72
N LEU A 56 -5.11 -10.81 1.31
CA LEU A 56 -6.31 -11.40 0.77
C LEU A 56 -7.36 -10.30 0.60
N TYR A 57 -8.00 -10.30 -0.57
CA TYR A 57 -9.00 -9.33 -0.97
C TYR A 57 -10.31 -10.06 -1.26
N SER A 58 -11.42 -9.54 -0.75
CA SER A 58 -12.73 -10.08 -1.13
C SER A 58 -13.12 -9.61 -2.54
N LYS A 59 -14.08 -10.30 -3.16
CA LYS A 59 -14.57 -9.95 -4.50
C LYS A 59 -15.04 -8.48 -4.60
N THR A 60 -15.64 -7.94 -3.54
CA THR A 60 -16.09 -6.53 -3.49
C THR A 60 -14.90 -5.58 -3.49
N GLN A 61 -13.88 -5.86 -2.68
CA GLN A 61 -12.64 -5.09 -2.64
C GLN A 61 -11.92 -5.10 -3.99
N VAL A 62 -11.88 -6.23 -4.70
CA VAL A 62 -11.30 -6.30 -6.05
C VAL A 62 -12.03 -5.37 -7.02
N ARG A 63 -13.36 -5.30 -6.96
CA ARG A 63 -14.15 -4.38 -7.80
C ARG A 63 -13.85 -2.92 -7.46
N GLU A 64 -13.69 -2.58 -6.19
CA GLU A 64 -13.31 -1.23 -5.77
C GLU A 64 -11.92 -0.84 -6.26
N ILE A 65 -10.96 -1.76 -6.14
CA ILE A 65 -9.61 -1.56 -6.68
C ILE A 65 -9.69 -1.32 -8.19
N LYS A 66 -10.47 -2.12 -8.92
CA LYS A 66 -10.66 -1.93 -10.36
C LYS A 66 -11.23 -0.55 -10.68
N LYS A 67 -12.31 -0.14 -9.99
CA LYS A 67 -12.87 1.22 -10.13
C LYS A 67 -11.85 2.31 -9.83
N PHE A 68 -11.00 2.09 -8.83
CA PHE A 68 -9.92 3.02 -8.48
C PHE A 68 -8.90 3.13 -9.62
N VAL A 69 -8.49 2.01 -10.24
CA VAL A 69 -7.58 2.01 -11.39
C VAL A 69 -8.18 2.75 -12.58
N ASP A 70 -9.46 2.52 -12.84
CA ASP A 70 -10.18 3.15 -13.95
C ASP A 70 -10.41 4.65 -13.68
N SER A 71 -10.43 5.06 -12.41
CA SER A 71 -10.51 6.47 -12.02
C SER A 71 -9.16 7.18 -12.24
N LYS A 72 -9.17 8.35 -12.88
CA LYS A 72 -7.97 9.19 -13.10
C LYS A 72 -7.44 9.86 -11.80
N LYS A 73 -7.49 9.18 -10.64
CA LYS A 73 -6.99 9.68 -9.35
C LYS A 73 -5.46 9.64 -9.22
N SER A 74 -4.72 9.67 -10.33
CA SER A 74 -3.26 9.59 -10.37
C SER A 74 -2.59 10.77 -9.63
N GLY A 75 -3.20 11.96 -9.66
CA GLY A 75 -2.64 13.16 -9.02
C GLY A 75 -2.52 13.05 -7.50
N ILE A 76 -3.52 12.49 -6.84
CA ILE A 76 -3.51 12.34 -5.36
C ILE A 76 -2.48 11.29 -4.94
N MET A 77 -2.37 10.17 -5.68
CA MET A 77 -1.32 9.18 -5.41
C MET A 77 0.08 9.73 -5.62
N ALA A 78 0.28 10.58 -6.64
CA ALA A 78 1.58 11.22 -6.86
C ALA A 78 1.95 12.14 -5.68
N LYS A 79 0.98 12.91 -5.17
CA LYS A 79 1.17 13.74 -3.97
C LYS A 79 1.53 12.90 -2.75
N ALA A 80 0.78 11.82 -2.51
CA ALA A 80 1.04 10.90 -1.40
C ALA A 80 2.43 10.26 -1.47
N LYS A 81 2.86 9.84 -2.66
CA LYS A 81 4.17 9.25 -2.87
C LYS A 81 5.28 10.25 -2.55
N ARG A 82 5.16 11.49 -3.02
CA ARG A 82 6.12 12.55 -2.75
C ARG A 82 6.25 12.84 -1.25
N GLU A 83 5.14 12.97 -0.55
CA GLU A 83 5.14 13.23 0.90
C GLU A 83 5.78 12.07 1.69
N MET A 84 5.50 10.83 1.32
CA MET A 84 6.13 9.65 1.92
C MET A 84 7.66 9.68 1.74
N GLU A 85 8.14 10.03 0.56
CA GLU A 85 9.57 10.11 0.26
C GLU A 85 10.27 11.24 1.03
N GLU A 86 9.66 12.42 1.13
CA GLU A 86 10.17 13.56 1.89
C GLU A 86 10.30 13.20 3.38
N LYS A 87 9.29 12.54 3.97
CA LYS A 87 9.35 12.07 5.37
C LYS A 87 10.42 11.00 5.58
N LYS A 88 10.60 10.07 4.64
CA LYS A 88 11.68 9.05 4.72
C LYS A 88 13.06 9.71 4.70
N LYS A 89 13.30 10.67 3.81
CA LYS A 89 14.56 11.42 3.75
C LYS A 89 14.83 12.20 5.04
N GLY A 90 13.80 12.82 5.61
CA GLY A 90 13.90 13.55 6.87
C GLY A 90 14.26 12.66 8.08
N LYS A 91 13.69 11.44 8.15
CA LYS A 91 14.04 10.45 9.19
C LYS A 91 15.46 9.92 9.04
N MET A 92 15.85 9.55 7.82
CA MET A 92 17.21 9.06 7.52
C MET A 92 18.30 10.08 7.89
N SER A 93 18.05 11.37 7.65
CA SER A 93 18.97 12.45 8.03
C SER A 93 19.15 12.58 9.55
N LYS A 94 18.09 12.33 10.33
CA LYS A 94 18.14 12.38 11.80
C LYS A 94 18.87 11.17 12.37
N GLU A 95 18.59 9.96 11.87
CA GLU A 95 19.27 8.73 12.29
C GLU A 95 20.77 8.76 11.97
N ASN A 96 21.16 9.19 10.77
CA ASN A 96 22.58 9.33 10.41
C ASN A 96 23.32 10.33 11.30
N LYS A 97 22.67 11.43 11.71
CA LYS A 97 23.27 12.39 12.65
C LYS A 97 23.41 11.83 14.06
N GLN A 98 22.44 11.03 14.51
CA GLN A 98 22.49 10.36 15.82
C GLN A 98 23.60 9.30 15.87
N ASN A 99 23.71 8.45 14.84
CA ASN A 99 24.76 7.43 14.78
C ASN A 99 26.17 8.05 14.71
N TRP A 100 26.35 9.11 13.92
CA TRP A 100 27.62 9.85 13.88
C TRP A 100 28.01 10.49 15.22
N ALA A 101 27.03 10.90 16.03
CA ALA A 101 27.27 11.44 17.37
C ALA A 101 27.60 10.36 18.42
N LEU A 102 27.18 9.12 18.19
CA LEU A 102 27.45 7.97 19.07
C LEU A 102 28.83 7.36 18.80
N ASP A 103 29.29 7.33 17.54
CA ASP A 103 30.64 6.85 17.15
C ASP A 103 31.79 7.77 17.61
N ARG A 104 31.49 8.93 18.20
CA ARG A 104 32.48 9.91 18.70
C ARG A 104 32.63 9.96 20.22
N LYS A 105 31.95 9.08 20.96
CA LYS A 105 32.13 8.89 22.42
C LYS A 105 32.96 7.66 22.69
#